data_AF-A0A7J7INT3-F1
#
_entry.id   AF-A0A7J7INT3-F1
#
_cell.length_a   1.000
_cell.length_b   1.000
_cell.length_c   1.000
_cell.angle_alpha   90.00
_cell.angle_beta   90.00
_cell.angle_gamma   90.00
#
_symmetry.space_group_name_H-M   'P 1'
#
loop_
_entity.id
_entity.type
_entity.pdbx_description
1 polymer ?
#
loop_
_entity_poly.entity_id
_entity_poly.type
_entity_poly.pdbx_seq_one_letter_code
_entity_poly.pdbx_strand_id
1 'polypeptide(L)'
;MRDNTVLTTLPDDPLCRLFGRSAFDKTLKRFWDRSGVQNLKPPRVGWREIDLFMLFEGVRAGGGVDLVRQRRTFQPIAQQQRLSWTATNAGNALGRTYQKWLEPCERELGEAIDAAVRISSSDMSTFTPGEHIAAVVCTGIMVNEIEPEEAAEFPEYESARTDLFLDVRNHIIREWWRNPSQLLDVEIIVDGCPSVYEDLIRSCFRFLQRRGTIQFGALPLPPLNIPGSAPSARVLIIGGGIAGLGAARHLRLCEPTLDVRVFEARPRIGGRIWTDRQHFEDSPVDLGAMIITGIRQNPLGIVAKNQLGLRLHEVDTNCPIFVDVHRILDPETDAKIEQIYNEVLAETVRMRQTLRDSQHLSLGDVFRRALRRRLAQEPDYYSRIIAWHISNLEYGCAAPLELLSLCHWDQDDPYGFEGEHCMVEGGLDQIVRALAADLDICLGRTVRHIDWSNEPIRVIFEDDSVALADFVILALPLGVMRDPKVVHFVPELPAWKRAALRSVGNGNLNKVVLRFSTAFWSRDIGREHSSGNFSLLEFNAPWRMSLMMTVVFTCSGISRL
;
A
#
# COMPACT_ATOMS: atom_id res chain seq x y z
N MET A 1 -16.72 -34.80 19.93
CA MET A 1 -15.49 -34.05 19.58
C MET A 1 -14.80 -33.74 20.90
N ARG A 2 -13.76 -34.51 21.23
CA ARG A 2 -13.06 -34.40 22.51
C ARG A 2 -12.01 -33.31 22.40
N ASP A 3 -12.16 -32.30 23.25
CA ASP A 3 -11.10 -31.48 23.83
C ASP A 3 -9.95 -31.08 22.89
N ASN A 4 -10.22 -30.12 21.99
CA ASN A 4 -9.21 -29.34 21.28
C ASN A 4 -8.67 -28.23 22.19
N THR A 5 -8.22 -28.58 23.39
CA THR A 5 -7.39 -27.68 24.19
C THR A 5 -6.13 -27.39 23.37
N VAL A 6 -6.07 -26.16 22.88
CA VAL A 6 -5.01 -25.61 22.06
C VAL A 6 -3.66 -26.00 22.67
N LEU A 7 -2.97 -26.94 22.04
CA LEU A 7 -1.56 -27.21 22.31
C LEU A 7 -0.81 -25.95 21.86
N THR A 8 -0.53 -25.05 22.80
CA THR A 8 0.31 -23.88 22.57
C THR A 8 1.76 -24.36 22.39
N THR A 9 2.13 -24.75 21.17
CA THR A 9 3.54 -24.63 20.72
C THR A 9 3.93 -23.16 20.70
N LEU A 10 5.24 -22.85 20.79
CA LEU A 10 5.84 -21.50 20.80
C LEU A 10 5.01 -20.41 20.11
N PRO A 11 5.00 -19.16 20.64
CA PRO A 11 4.14 -18.10 20.15
C PRO A 11 4.27 -17.98 18.64
N ASP A 12 3.15 -17.74 17.97
CA ASP A 12 3.09 -17.40 16.56
C ASP A 12 3.83 -16.07 16.36
N ASP A 13 5.15 -16.11 16.47
CA ASP A 13 6.05 -14.98 16.56
C ASP A 13 7.34 -15.33 15.79
N PRO A 14 7.67 -14.56 14.75
CA PRO A 14 8.86 -14.80 13.95
C PRO A 14 10.15 -14.85 14.76
N LEU A 15 10.33 -13.97 15.75
CA LEU A 15 11.57 -13.87 16.50
C LEU A 15 11.78 -15.09 17.40
N CYS A 16 10.73 -15.55 18.08
CA CYS A 16 10.77 -16.80 18.84
C CYS A 16 11.15 -18.00 17.97
N ARG A 17 10.62 -18.08 16.75
CA ARG A 17 10.95 -19.15 15.80
C ARG A 17 12.42 -19.08 15.35
N LEU A 18 12.95 -17.89 15.09
CA LEU A 18 14.37 -17.71 14.73
C LEU A 18 15.31 -18.18 15.85
N PHE A 19 15.06 -17.76 17.10
CA PHE A 19 15.84 -18.18 18.27
C PHE A 19 15.71 -19.67 18.56
N GLY A 20 14.48 -20.17 18.62
CA GLY A 20 14.20 -21.58 18.87
C GLY A 20 14.89 -22.49 17.84
N ARG A 21 14.79 -22.14 16.55
CA ARG A 21 15.46 -22.86 15.48
C ARG A 21 16.99 -22.82 15.60
N SER A 22 17.58 -21.66 15.87
CA SER A 22 19.03 -21.54 16.03
C SER A 22 19.55 -22.40 17.18
N ALA A 23 18.82 -22.44 18.30
CA ALA A 23 19.14 -23.28 19.45
C ALA A 23 18.99 -24.77 19.11
N PHE A 24 17.89 -25.14 18.44
CA PHE A 24 17.64 -26.51 17.98
C PHE A 24 18.78 -27.02 17.08
N ASP A 25 19.15 -26.29 16.04
CA ASP A 25 20.16 -26.72 15.07
C ASP A 25 21.55 -26.88 15.73
N LYS A 26 21.93 -25.94 16.61
CA LYS A 26 23.20 -26.00 17.36
C LYS A 26 23.24 -27.21 18.29
N THR A 27 22.18 -27.44 19.04
CA THR A 27 22.10 -28.55 20.01
C THR A 27 22.06 -29.90 19.31
N LEU A 28 21.27 -30.03 18.23
CA LEU A 28 21.20 -31.25 17.44
C LEU A 28 22.57 -31.61 16.84
N LYS A 29 23.27 -30.63 16.27
CA LYS A 29 24.63 -30.82 15.74
C LYS A 29 25.60 -31.27 16.83
N ARG A 30 25.63 -30.59 17.98
CA ARG A 30 26.47 -30.97 19.13
C ARG A 30 26.19 -32.38 19.64
N PHE A 31 24.93 -32.81 19.62
CA PHE A 31 24.55 -34.16 20.01
C PHE A 31 25.08 -35.22 19.03
N TRP A 32 24.97 -35.00 17.72
CA TRP A 32 25.51 -35.91 16.70
C TRP A 32 27.04 -35.96 16.71
N ASP A 33 27.70 -34.82 16.87
CA ASP A 33 29.16 -34.75 16.97
C ASP A 33 29.67 -35.60 18.16
N ARG A 34 29.00 -35.52 19.32
CA ARG A 34 29.33 -36.33 20.51
C ARG A 34 29.02 -37.81 20.33
N SER A 35 28.00 -38.14 19.55
CA SER A 35 27.56 -39.52 19.31
C SER A 35 28.45 -40.26 18.29
N GLY A 36 29.54 -39.65 17.83
CA GLY A 36 30.45 -40.23 16.83
C GLY A 36 29.86 -40.24 15.42
N VAL A 37 28.81 -39.46 15.19
CA VAL A 37 28.03 -39.42 13.97
C VAL A 37 28.41 -38.16 13.19
N GLN A 38 29.67 -38.08 12.79
CA GLN A 38 30.20 -36.94 12.04
C GLN A 38 29.65 -36.95 10.61
N ASN A 39 29.28 -35.78 10.07
CA ASN A 39 28.84 -35.55 8.69
C ASN A 39 27.45 -36.06 8.28
N LEU A 40 26.55 -36.40 9.21
CA LEU A 40 25.18 -36.68 8.83
C LEU A 40 24.38 -35.40 8.51
N LYS A 41 23.67 -35.43 7.38
CA LYS A 41 22.65 -34.43 7.08
C LYS A 41 21.41 -34.71 7.94
N PRO A 42 20.74 -33.67 8.47
CA PRO A 42 19.47 -33.86 9.17
C PRO A 42 18.47 -34.65 8.35
N PRO A 43 17.63 -35.49 8.99
CA PRO A 43 16.57 -36.18 8.29
C PRO A 43 15.62 -35.16 7.67
N ARG A 44 15.29 -35.37 6.39
CA ARG A 44 14.27 -34.57 5.73
C ARG A 44 12.89 -35.02 6.19
N VAL A 45 12.21 -34.16 6.94
CA VAL A 45 10.78 -34.27 7.24
C VAL A 45 10.06 -33.48 6.16
N GLY A 46 9.79 -34.09 5.01
CA GLY A 46 9.30 -33.33 3.86
C GLY A 46 10.40 -32.46 3.22
N TRP A 47 10.04 -31.31 2.66
CA TRP A 47 10.95 -30.53 1.80
C TRP A 47 11.44 -29.22 2.41
N ARG A 48 10.78 -28.70 3.45
CA ARG A 48 11.18 -27.45 4.11
C ARG A 48 12.23 -27.72 5.18
N GLU A 49 13.22 -26.86 5.30
CA GLU A 49 14.31 -27.01 6.28
C GLU A 49 13.80 -26.89 7.73
N ILE A 50 12.71 -26.15 7.95
CA ILE A 50 12.11 -25.96 9.27
C ILE A 50 11.20 -27.13 9.69
N ASP A 51 10.79 -28.02 8.78
CA ASP A 51 9.80 -29.07 9.07
C ASP A 51 10.25 -30.01 10.21
N LEU A 52 11.57 -30.23 10.36
CA LEU A 52 12.11 -31.04 11.46
C LEU A 52 11.97 -30.33 12.82
N PHE A 53 12.23 -29.02 12.86
CA PHE A 53 12.04 -28.18 14.05
C PHE A 53 10.54 -28.08 14.40
N MET A 54 9.67 -27.86 13.42
CA MET A 54 8.21 -27.80 13.62
C MET A 54 7.64 -29.15 14.08
N LEU A 55 8.16 -30.27 13.56
CA LEU A 55 7.80 -31.59 14.06
C LEU A 55 8.23 -31.76 15.53
N PHE A 56 9.44 -31.32 15.88
CA PHE A 56 9.94 -31.34 17.26
C PHE A 56 9.01 -30.58 18.20
N GLU A 57 8.73 -29.32 17.89
CA GLU A 57 7.85 -28.47 18.69
C GLU A 57 6.44 -29.04 18.79
N GLY A 58 5.89 -29.54 17.68
CA GLY A 58 4.57 -30.17 17.66
C GLY A 58 4.47 -31.39 18.60
N VAL A 59 5.51 -32.23 18.64
CA VAL A 59 5.57 -33.37 19.57
C VAL A 59 5.75 -32.90 21.01
N ARG A 60 6.60 -31.90 21.23
CA ARG A 60 6.83 -31.30 22.55
C ARG A 60 5.53 -30.75 23.15
N ALA A 61 4.75 -29.97 22.39
CA ALA A 61 3.46 -29.49 22.85
C ALA A 61 2.42 -30.60 22.98
N GLY A 62 2.50 -31.66 22.18
CA GLY A 62 1.71 -32.89 22.34
C GLY A 62 1.96 -33.67 23.63
N GLY A 63 2.80 -33.17 24.53
CA GLY A 63 3.17 -33.80 25.80
C GLY A 63 4.34 -34.78 25.69
N GLY A 64 5.15 -34.66 24.64
CA GLY A 64 6.33 -35.51 24.38
C GLY A 64 6.01 -36.75 23.55
N VAL A 65 7.07 -37.41 23.05
CA VAL A 65 6.97 -38.52 22.09
C VAL A 65 6.13 -39.69 22.58
N ASP A 66 6.19 -40.03 23.87
CA ASP A 66 5.46 -41.16 24.44
C ASP A 66 3.95 -40.95 24.36
N LEU A 67 3.48 -39.76 24.74
CA LEU A 67 2.07 -39.42 24.71
C LEU A 67 1.55 -39.32 23.28
N VAL A 68 2.34 -38.73 22.38
CA VAL A 68 2.02 -38.64 20.95
C VAL A 68 1.92 -40.02 20.31
N ARG A 69 2.82 -40.95 20.66
CA ARG A 69 2.81 -42.34 20.19
C ARG A 69 1.60 -43.10 20.73
N GLN A 70 1.29 -42.98 22.02
CA GLN A 70 0.12 -43.60 22.64
C GLN A 70 -1.19 -43.10 22.01
N ARG A 71 -1.30 -41.80 21.75
CA ARG A 71 -2.49 -41.18 21.15
C ARG A 71 -2.54 -41.26 19.62
N ARG A 72 -1.47 -41.72 18.98
CA ARG A 72 -1.30 -41.79 17.51
C ARG A 72 -1.51 -40.43 16.82
N THR A 73 -0.97 -39.36 17.41
CA THR A 73 -1.25 -37.97 16.97
C THR A 73 -0.19 -37.35 16.06
N PHE A 74 0.80 -38.10 15.55
CA PHE A 74 1.82 -37.56 14.63
C PHE A 74 1.24 -36.89 13.38
N GLN A 75 0.20 -37.48 12.76
CA GLN A 75 -0.45 -36.89 11.58
C GLN A 75 -1.26 -35.63 11.92
N PRO A 76 -2.12 -35.63 12.97
CA PRO A 76 -2.75 -34.40 13.47
C PRO A 76 -1.75 -33.29 13.79
N ILE A 77 -0.63 -33.62 14.44
CA ILE A 77 0.44 -32.65 14.74
C ILE A 77 1.04 -32.10 13.45
N ALA A 78 1.34 -32.95 12.48
CA ALA A 78 1.88 -32.50 11.19
C ALA A 78 0.92 -31.54 10.47
N GLN A 79 -0.38 -31.80 10.52
CA GLN A 79 -1.40 -30.92 9.96
C GLN A 79 -1.49 -29.60 10.73
N GLN A 80 -1.47 -29.65 12.06
CA GLN A 80 -1.56 -28.47 12.92
C GLN A 80 -0.33 -27.55 12.76
N GLN A 81 0.87 -28.14 12.70
CA GLN A 81 2.13 -27.42 12.47
C GLN A 81 2.35 -27.06 10.99
N ARG A 82 1.35 -27.30 10.14
CA ARG A 82 1.36 -27.02 8.70
C ARG A 82 2.63 -27.55 8.02
N LEU A 83 3.08 -28.76 8.36
CA LEU A 83 4.21 -29.40 7.70
C LEU A 83 3.92 -29.54 6.19
N SER A 84 4.96 -29.64 5.36
CA SER A 84 4.78 -29.84 3.92
C SER A 84 3.85 -31.02 3.61
N TRP A 85 3.12 -30.96 2.49
CA TRP A 85 2.10 -31.97 2.14
C TRP A 85 2.65 -33.41 2.11
N THR A 86 3.91 -33.60 1.73
CA THR A 86 4.58 -34.91 1.78
C THR A 86 4.79 -35.44 3.19
N ALA A 87 4.94 -34.54 4.18
CA ALA A 87 5.07 -34.90 5.58
C ALA A 87 3.69 -35.18 6.22
N THR A 88 2.65 -34.42 5.86
CA THR A 88 1.31 -34.53 6.49
C THR A 88 0.59 -35.86 6.20
N ASN A 89 0.96 -36.58 5.14
CA ASN A 89 0.41 -37.90 4.81
C ASN A 89 1.24 -39.08 5.37
N ALA A 90 2.29 -38.83 6.14
CA ALA A 90 3.31 -39.82 6.48
C ALA A 90 3.47 -40.08 8.00
N GLY A 91 2.38 -40.06 8.78
CA GLY A 91 2.42 -40.14 10.26
C GLY A 91 3.31 -41.25 10.85
N ASN A 92 3.24 -42.48 10.33
CA ASN A 92 4.12 -43.58 10.77
C ASN A 92 5.60 -43.35 10.41
N ALA A 93 5.89 -42.70 9.29
CA ALA A 93 7.25 -42.34 8.90
C ALA A 93 7.79 -41.18 9.75
N LEU A 94 6.94 -40.22 10.12
CA LEU A 94 7.28 -39.15 11.06
C LEU A 94 7.66 -39.73 12.42
N GLY A 95 6.86 -40.67 12.95
CA GLY A 95 7.15 -41.33 14.22
C GLY A 95 8.49 -42.08 14.22
N ARG A 96 8.81 -42.81 13.14
CA ARG A 96 10.12 -43.47 12.98
C ARG A 96 11.28 -42.48 12.86
N THR A 97 11.06 -41.36 12.17
CA THR A 97 12.05 -40.30 12.04
C THR A 97 12.33 -39.67 13.40
N TYR A 98 11.28 -39.30 14.15
CA TYR A 98 11.41 -38.74 15.48
C TYR A 98 12.16 -39.70 16.42
N GLN A 99 11.75 -40.97 16.45
CA GLN A 99 12.36 -41.99 17.31
C GLN A 99 13.85 -42.18 17.03
N LYS A 100 14.24 -42.13 15.75
CA LYS A 100 15.63 -42.33 15.36
C LYS A 100 16.49 -41.11 15.63
N TRP A 101 15.98 -39.90 15.38
CA TRP A 101 16.81 -38.71 15.24
C TRP A 101 16.62 -37.66 16.35
N LEU A 102 15.44 -37.58 16.96
CA LEU A 102 15.08 -36.53 17.92
C LEU A 102 14.87 -37.08 19.34
N GLU A 103 14.21 -38.23 19.50
CA GLU A 103 13.97 -38.88 20.80
C GLU A 103 15.24 -39.04 21.66
N PRO A 104 16.42 -39.43 21.12
CA PRO A 104 17.64 -39.54 21.92
C PRO A 104 18.15 -38.23 22.55
N CYS A 105 17.73 -37.08 22.04
CA CYS A 105 18.16 -35.76 22.48
C CYS A 105 17.00 -34.82 22.83
N GLU A 106 15.78 -35.36 22.96
CA GLU A 106 14.54 -34.58 23.10
C GLU A 106 14.58 -33.61 24.28
N ARG A 107 15.05 -34.09 25.44
CA ARG A 107 15.18 -33.25 26.64
C ARG A 107 16.20 -32.12 26.45
N GLU A 108 17.36 -32.42 25.88
CA GLU A 108 18.43 -31.42 25.67
C GLU A 108 18.00 -30.35 24.66
N LEU A 109 17.30 -30.77 23.59
CA LEU A 109 16.70 -29.86 22.62
C LEU A 109 15.67 -28.95 23.26
N GLY A 110 14.74 -29.50 24.04
CA GLY A 110 13.70 -28.72 24.72
C GLY A 110 14.27 -27.70 25.70
N GLU A 111 15.22 -28.11 26.55
CA GLU A 111 15.89 -27.22 27.50
C GLU A 111 16.65 -26.09 26.79
N ALA A 112 17.33 -26.38 25.68
CA ALA A 112 18.06 -25.39 24.90
C ALA A 112 17.13 -24.37 24.23
N ILE A 113 16.02 -24.82 23.64
CA ILE A 113 15.01 -23.95 23.03
C ILE A 113 14.37 -23.06 24.08
N ASP A 114 13.91 -23.64 25.19
CA ASP A 114 13.25 -22.88 26.26
C ASP A 114 14.19 -21.87 26.91
N ALA A 115 15.49 -22.18 27.00
CA ALA A 115 16.50 -21.23 27.47
C ALA A 115 16.70 -20.08 26.47
N ALA A 116 16.84 -20.38 25.18
CA ALA A 116 17.02 -19.37 24.14
C ALA A 116 15.82 -18.42 24.04
N VAL A 117 14.60 -18.97 24.03
CA VAL A 117 13.36 -18.18 23.96
C VAL A 117 13.15 -17.38 25.24
N ARG A 118 13.51 -17.91 26.42
CA ARG A 118 13.41 -17.16 27.68
C ARG A 118 14.33 -15.94 27.71
N ILE A 119 15.59 -16.11 27.30
CA ILE A 119 16.57 -15.01 27.24
C ILE A 119 16.09 -13.92 26.27
N SER A 120 15.55 -14.29 25.10
CA SER A 120 14.98 -13.29 24.19
C SER A 120 13.70 -12.66 24.77
N SER A 121 12.87 -13.44 25.47
CA SER A 121 11.57 -12.98 25.97
C SER A 121 11.68 -11.93 27.09
N SER A 122 12.77 -11.91 27.87
CA SER A 122 13.01 -10.85 28.87
C SER A 122 13.20 -9.47 28.24
N ASP A 123 13.68 -9.40 26.99
CA ASP A 123 13.74 -8.16 26.19
C ASP A 123 12.43 -7.90 25.41
N MET A 124 11.52 -8.89 25.33
CA MET A 124 10.26 -8.82 24.58
C MET A 124 9.06 -8.25 25.36
N SER A 125 9.28 -7.50 26.44
CA SER A 125 8.21 -6.91 27.27
C SER A 125 7.25 -5.96 26.51
N THR A 126 7.58 -5.62 25.26
CA THR A 126 6.82 -4.75 24.35
C THR A 126 5.97 -5.51 23.32
N PHE A 127 5.99 -6.85 23.31
CA PHE A 127 5.32 -7.66 22.29
C PHE A 127 3.81 -7.81 22.53
N THR A 128 3.03 -7.62 21.46
CA THR A 128 1.60 -8.00 21.43
C THR A 128 1.40 -9.20 20.49
N PRO A 129 0.73 -10.29 20.93
CA PRO A 129 0.42 -11.43 20.04
C PRO A 129 -0.28 -10.96 18.74
N GLY A 130 0.23 -11.41 17.59
CA GLY A 130 -0.30 -11.02 16.28
C GLY A 130 0.14 -9.65 15.74
N GLU A 131 0.97 -8.90 16.47
CA GLU A 131 1.48 -7.58 16.04
C GLU A 131 2.20 -7.65 14.68
N HIS A 132 3.03 -8.68 14.46
CA HIS A 132 3.71 -8.88 13.18
C HIS A 132 2.72 -9.14 12.03
N ILE A 133 1.64 -9.89 12.27
CA ILE A 133 0.58 -10.14 11.27
C ILE A 133 -0.06 -8.81 10.90
N ALA A 134 -0.46 -8.02 11.91
CA ALA A 134 -1.07 -6.72 11.69
C ALA A 134 -0.15 -5.79 10.89
N ALA A 135 1.12 -5.69 11.28
CA ALA A 135 2.13 -4.88 10.59
C ALA A 135 2.27 -5.27 9.11
N VAL A 136 2.41 -6.56 8.83
CA VAL A 136 2.58 -7.07 7.46
C VAL A 136 1.30 -6.87 6.64
N VAL A 137 0.13 -7.18 7.19
CA VAL A 137 -1.16 -6.93 6.54
C VAL A 137 -1.32 -5.45 6.21
N CYS A 138 -0.86 -4.54 7.08
CA CYS A 138 -0.91 -3.11 6.81
C CYS A 138 0.04 -2.64 5.68
N THR A 139 0.95 -3.50 5.19
CA THR A 139 1.74 -3.22 3.98
C THR A 139 1.09 -3.73 2.69
N GLY A 140 -0.01 -4.47 2.79
CA GLY A 140 -0.70 -5.06 1.63
C GLY A 140 -0.04 -6.33 1.07
N ILE A 141 0.95 -6.90 1.76
CA ILE A 141 1.60 -8.17 1.36
C ILE A 141 1.08 -9.35 2.18
N MET A 142 1.20 -10.56 1.63
CA MET A 142 0.75 -11.78 2.28
C MET A 142 1.73 -12.25 3.38
N VAL A 143 1.21 -12.48 4.58
CA VAL A 143 2.02 -12.86 5.77
C VAL A 143 2.73 -14.20 5.61
N ASN A 144 2.10 -15.14 4.91
CA ASN A 144 2.55 -16.54 4.82
C ASN A 144 2.96 -16.95 3.40
N GLU A 145 3.07 -15.99 2.48
CA GLU A 145 3.43 -16.25 1.08
C GLU A 145 4.56 -15.31 0.67
N ILE A 146 5.42 -15.81 -0.22
CA ILE A 146 6.49 -15.03 -0.84
C ILE A 146 5.90 -14.34 -2.06
N GLU A 147 6.03 -13.02 -2.13
CA GLU A 147 5.55 -12.23 -3.26
C GLU A 147 6.42 -12.51 -4.52
N PRO A 148 5.90 -12.34 -5.74
CA PRO A 148 6.65 -12.61 -6.97
C PRO A 148 8.00 -11.88 -7.04
N GLU A 149 8.08 -10.64 -6.55
CA GLU A 149 9.33 -9.88 -6.51
C GLU A 149 10.29 -10.35 -5.41
N GLU A 150 9.76 -10.87 -4.31
CA GLU A 150 10.58 -11.53 -3.28
C GLU A 150 11.19 -12.81 -3.83
N ALA A 151 10.39 -13.63 -4.55
CA ALA A 151 10.87 -14.84 -5.21
C ALA A 151 11.94 -14.54 -6.28
N ALA A 152 11.81 -13.42 -7.00
CA ALA A 152 12.79 -13.01 -7.99
C ALA A 152 14.14 -12.60 -7.39
N GLU A 153 14.14 -11.95 -6.21
CA GLU A 153 15.36 -11.53 -5.51
C GLU A 153 15.97 -12.67 -4.68
N PHE A 154 15.12 -13.53 -4.10
CA PHE A 154 15.48 -14.58 -3.15
C PHE A 154 15.04 -15.98 -3.64
N PRO A 155 15.42 -16.43 -4.86
CA PRO A 155 14.91 -17.66 -5.46
C PRO A 155 15.23 -18.92 -4.65
N GLU A 156 16.32 -18.92 -3.87
CA GLU A 156 16.69 -20.02 -2.98
C GLU A 156 15.72 -20.19 -1.78
N TYR A 157 14.89 -19.18 -1.51
CA TYR A 157 13.90 -19.19 -0.44
C TYR A 157 12.49 -19.57 -0.90
N GLU A 158 12.23 -19.64 -2.22
CA GLU A 158 10.90 -19.97 -2.75
C GLU A 158 10.42 -21.39 -2.34
N SER A 159 11.33 -22.37 -2.27
CA SER A 159 10.98 -23.78 -2.12
C SER A 159 11.28 -24.38 -0.74
N ALA A 160 12.56 -24.47 -0.37
CA ALA A 160 13.00 -25.24 0.81
C ALA A 160 13.17 -24.38 2.07
N ARG A 161 13.25 -23.05 1.92
CA ARG A 161 13.59 -22.10 2.99
C ARG A 161 12.55 -20.99 3.18
N THR A 162 11.36 -21.16 2.64
CA THR A 162 10.27 -20.17 2.63
C THR A 162 10.02 -19.58 4.01
N ASP A 163 9.79 -20.43 5.02
CA ASP A 163 9.45 -19.97 6.37
C ASP A 163 10.57 -19.13 7.01
N LEU A 164 11.84 -19.39 6.67
CA LEU A 164 12.96 -18.61 7.19
C LEU A 164 12.94 -17.17 6.68
N PHE A 165 12.70 -17.02 5.36
CA PHE A 165 12.57 -15.70 4.76
C PHE A 165 11.36 -14.96 5.32
N LEU A 166 10.21 -15.63 5.42
CA LEU A 166 8.99 -15.05 5.97
C LEU A 166 9.19 -14.58 7.42
N ASP A 167 9.88 -15.36 8.26
CA ASP A 167 10.15 -14.97 9.64
C ASP A 167 11.03 -13.71 9.72
N VAL A 168 12.13 -13.66 8.95
CA VAL A 168 13.01 -12.47 8.90
C VAL A 168 12.25 -11.26 8.36
N ARG A 169 11.56 -11.40 7.23
CA ARG A 169 10.78 -10.34 6.59
C ARG A 169 9.72 -9.78 7.54
N ASN A 170 8.89 -10.66 8.11
CA ASN A 170 7.79 -10.25 9.00
C ASN A 170 8.31 -9.59 10.27
N HIS A 171 9.46 -10.04 10.78
CA HIS A 171 10.11 -9.39 11.91
C HIS A 171 10.60 -7.98 11.57
N ILE A 172 11.30 -7.80 10.45
CA ILE A 172 11.79 -6.48 10.01
C ILE A 172 10.62 -5.50 9.84
N ILE A 173 9.56 -5.94 9.15
CA ILE A 173 8.36 -5.13 8.92
C ILE A 173 7.72 -4.73 10.27
N ARG A 174 7.59 -5.67 11.21
CA ARG A 174 7.09 -5.38 12.56
C ARG A 174 7.91 -4.29 13.25
N GLU A 175 9.23 -4.40 13.27
CA GLU A 175 10.07 -3.44 13.97
C GLU A 175 9.96 -2.03 13.38
N TRP A 176 9.84 -1.89 12.06
CA TRP A 176 9.58 -0.59 11.45
C TRP A 176 8.20 -0.05 11.80
N TRP A 177 7.16 -0.91 11.77
CA TRP A 177 5.78 -0.53 12.04
C TRP A 177 5.52 -0.06 13.48
N ARG A 178 6.36 -0.44 14.44
CA ARG A 178 6.29 0.07 15.81
C ARG A 178 6.53 1.58 15.89
N ASN A 179 7.36 2.11 15.00
CA ASN A 179 7.64 3.54 14.93
C ASN A 179 7.99 3.97 13.49
N PRO A 180 6.98 4.07 12.59
CA PRO A 180 7.20 4.37 11.18
C PRO A 180 7.61 5.84 10.93
N SER A 181 7.75 6.63 11.99
CA SER A 181 8.16 8.05 11.99
C SER A 181 9.67 8.22 12.19
N GLN A 182 10.40 7.12 12.42
CA GLN A 182 11.84 7.11 12.58
C GLN A 182 12.50 6.14 11.58
N LEU A 183 13.76 6.41 11.28
CA LEU A 183 14.60 5.46 10.54
C LEU A 183 14.84 4.24 11.42
N LEU A 184 14.68 3.05 10.83
CA LEU A 184 14.96 1.80 11.53
C LEU A 184 16.44 1.47 11.30
N ASP A 185 17.22 1.45 12.37
CA ASP A 185 18.61 0.99 12.29
C ASP A 185 18.63 -0.54 12.14
N VAL A 186 19.23 -1.03 11.06
CA VAL A 186 19.35 -2.47 10.79
C VAL A 186 20.17 -3.18 11.87
N GLU A 187 21.11 -2.48 12.52
CA GLU A 187 21.92 -3.06 13.59
C GLU A 187 21.05 -3.48 14.79
N ILE A 188 19.96 -2.76 15.09
CA ILE A 188 19.01 -3.16 16.15
C ILE A 188 18.42 -4.55 15.86
N ILE A 189 18.13 -4.85 14.60
CA ILE A 189 17.55 -6.14 14.18
C ILE A 189 18.63 -7.23 14.19
N VAL A 190 19.82 -6.91 13.69
CA VAL A 190 20.96 -7.84 13.65
C VAL A 190 21.37 -8.25 15.06
N ASP A 191 21.52 -7.29 15.97
CA ASP A 191 21.86 -7.52 17.38
C ASP A 191 20.76 -8.27 18.12
N GLY A 192 19.49 -8.03 17.74
CA GLY A 192 18.32 -8.70 18.29
C GLY A 192 18.07 -10.12 17.77
N CYS A 193 18.84 -10.61 16.80
CA CYS A 193 18.64 -11.92 16.15
C CYS A 193 19.87 -12.84 16.26
N PRO A 194 19.69 -14.17 16.11
CA PRO A 194 20.83 -15.07 15.99
C PRO A 194 21.73 -14.73 14.79
N SER A 195 23.04 -14.60 15.03
CA SER A 195 24.04 -14.18 14.02
C SER A 195 24.10 -15.02 12.73
N VAL A 196 23.58 -16.25 12.75
CA VAL A 196 23.47 -17.09 11.54
C VAL A 196 22.53 -16.50 10.47
N TYR A 197 21.66 -15.56 10.84
CA TYR A 197 20.71 -14.91 9.94
C TYR A 197 21.14 -13.51 9.49
N GLU A 198 22.32 -13.03 9.89
CA GLU A 198 22.76 -11.65 9.63
C GLU A 198 22.72 -11.28 8.14
N ASP A 199 23.30 -12.12 7.27
CA ASP A 199 23.34 -11.87 5.82
C ASP A 199 21.93 -11.78 5.22
N LEU A 200 21.01 -12.64 5.69
CA LEU A 200 19.62 -12.64 5.25
C LEU A 200 18.88 -11.40 5.76
N ILE A 201 19.07 -11.02 7.02
CA ILE A 201 18.48 -9.81 7.61
C ILE A 201 18.92 -8.58 6.82
N ARG A 202 20.23 -8.41 6.60
CA ARG A 202 20.78 -7.26 5.87
C ARG A 202 20.30 -7.21 4.41
N SER A 203 20.16 -8.36 3.75
CA SER A 203 19.70 -8.43 2.36
C SER A 203 18.19 -8.19 2.25
N CYS A 204 17.40 -8.80 3.14
CA CYS A 204 15.96 -8.59 3.22
C CYS A 204 15.62 -7.13 3.60
N PHE A 205 16.33 -6.55 4.56
CA PHE A 205 16.17 -5.15 4.95
C PHE A 205 16.41 -4.20 3.78
N ARG A 206 17.53 -4.36 3.06
CA ARG A 206 17.83 -3.57 1.85
C ARG A 206 16.79 -3.75 0.76
N PHE A 207 16.29 -4.97 0.57
CA PHE A 207 15.21 -5.24 -0.38
C PHE A 207 13.92 -4.50 0.02
N LEU A 208 13.46 -4.63 1.26
CA LEU A 208 12.25 -3.99 1.77
C LEU A 208 12.35 -2.47 1.71
N GLN A 209 13.51 -1.91 2.06
CA GLN A 209 13.79 -0.48 1.94
C GLN A 209 13.74 -0.04 0.47
N ARG A 210 14.46 -0.72 -0.43
CA ARG A 210 14.48 -0.39 -1.87
C ARG A 210 13.08 -0.45 -2.49
N ARG A 211 12.25 -1.41 -2.07
CA ARG A 211 10.86 -1.56 -2.53
C ARG A 211 9.88 -0.56 -1.91
N GLY A 212 10.29 0.19 -0.88
CA GLY A 212 9.42 1.13 -0.18
C GLY A 212 8.37 0.47 0.72
N THR A 213 8.61 -0.78 1.14
CA THR A 213 7.78 -1.47 2.13
C THR A 213 8.05 -0.95 3.55
N ILE A 214 9.30 -0.56 3.81
CA ILE A 214 9.75 0.11 5.04
C ILE A 214 10.51 1.38 4.67
N GLN A 215 10.75 2.24 5.66
CA GLN A 215 11.59 3.43 5.53
C GLN A 215 11.22 4.36 4.35
N PHE A 216 9.93 4.63 4.18
CA PHE A 216 9.41 5.55 3.16
C PHE A 216 8.69 6.75 3.79
N GLY A 217 8.26 7.69 2.94
CA GLY A 217 7.43 8.81 3.36
C GLY A 217 8.23 10.01 3.84
N ALA A 218 7.70 10.72 4.83
CA ALA A 218 8.25 11.96 5.38
C ALA A 218 9.35 11.73 6.45
N LEU A 219 10.07 10.60 6.38
CA LEU A 219 11.18 10.32 7.29
C LEU A 219 12.32 11.32 7.12
N PRO A 220 13.07 11.66 8.20
CA PRO A 220 14.24 12.52 8.10
C PRO A 220 15.24 12.00 7.07
N LEU A 221 15.74 12.88 6.21
CA LEU A 221 16.75 12.49 5.22
C LEU A 221 18.13 12.38 5.89
N PRO A 222 18.94 11.38 5.51
CA PRO A 222 20.34 11.37 5.87
C PRO A 222 21.04 12.60 5.26
N PRO A 223 22.08 13.14 5.92
CA PRO A 223 22.77 14.33 5.47
C PRO A 223 23.31 14.17 4.04
N LEU A 224 23.31 15.28 3.28
CA LEU A 224 23.91 15.35 1.95
C LEU A 224 25.43 15.20 2.05
N ASN A 225 25.93 14.04 1.63
CA ASN A 225 27.35 13.72 1.42
C ASN A 225 28.30 13.71 2.63
N ILE A 226 29.18 12.72 2.57
CA ILE A 226 30.46 12.68 3.27
C ILE A 226 31.39 13.69 2.57
N PRO A 227 31.93 14.70 3.26
CA PRO A 227 32.80 15.70 2.66
C PRO A 227 33.95 15.06 1.86
N GLY A 228 34.09 15.42 0.57
CA GLY A 228 35.19 14.97 -0.30
C GLY A 228 34.90 13.80 -1.24
N SER A 229 33.70 13.20 -1.20
CA SER A 229 33.30 12.17 -2.17
C SER A 229 32.50 12.78 -3.33
N ALA A 230 32.82 12.38 -4.57
CA ALA A 230 31.94 12.63 -5.71
C ALA A 230 30.63 11.82 -5.56
N PRO A 231 29.50 12.32 -6.08
CA PRO A 231 28.25 11.55 -6.09
C PRO A 231 28.40 10.29 -6.95
N SER A 232 27.71 9.21 -6.57
CA SER A 232 27.75 7.94 -7.31
C SER A 232 27.04 8.04 -8.67
N ALA A 233 25.95 8.80 -8.73
CA ALA A 233 25.26 9.19 -9.95
C ALA A 233 24.41 10.46 -9.72
N ARG A 234 24.10 11.16 -10.80
CA ARG A 234 23.22 12.33 -10.87
C ARG A 234 21.84 11.91 -11.38
N VAL A 235 20.81 12.13 -10.58
CA VAL A 235 19.42 11.81 -10.91
C VAL A 235 18.60 13.10 -10.96
N LEU A 236 18.04 13.41 -12.13
CA LEU A 236 17.13 14.54 -12.28
C LEU A 236 15.68 14.06 -12.31
N ILE A 237 14.83 14.67 -11.49
CA ILE A 237 13.41 14.36 -11.44
C ILE A 237 12.63 15.55 -11.98
N ILE A 238 11.81 15.31 -13.02
CA ILE A 238 11.04 16.36 -13.69
C ILE A 238 9.60 16.31 -13.19
N GLY A 239 9.24 17.29 -12.37
CA GLY A 239 7.92 17.45 -11.73
C GLY A 239 7.98 17.38 -10.21
N GLY A 240 7.70 18.49 -9.54
CA GLY A 240 7.61 18.63 -8.07
C GLY A 240 6.24 18.28 -7.49
N GLY A 241 5.51 17.35 -8.11
CA GLY A 241 4.28 16.76 -7.56
C GLY A 241 4.59 15.60 -6.60
N ILE A 242 3.55 15.01 -6.00
CA ILE A 242 3.72 13.92 -5.02
C ILE A 242 4.55 12.73 -5.55
N ALA A 243 4.41 12.38 -6.83
CA ALA A 243 5.18 11.32 -7.45
C ALA A 243 6.68 11.64 -7.53
N GLY A 244 7.04 12.85 -7.97
CA GLY A 244 8.45 13.26 -8.08
C GLY A 244 9.10 13.50 -6.73
N LEU A 245 8.37 14.11 -5.78
CA LEU A 245 8.85 14.29 -4.40
C LEU A 245 8.99 12.95 -3.67
N GLY A 246 8.04 12.03 -3.85
CA GLY A 246 8.13 10.67 -3.32
C GLY A 246 9.35 9.93 -3.87
N ALA A 247 9.58 9.98 -5.18
CA ALA A 247 10.76 9.38 -5.80
C ALA A 247 12.06 10.01 -5.31
N ALA A 248 12.14 11.35 -5.23
CA ALA A 248 13.32 12.06 -4.75
C ALA A 248 13.67 11.65 -3.32
N ARG A 249 12.67 11.65 -2.44
CA ARG A 249 12.84 11.28 -1.04
C ARG A 249 13.23 9.82 -0.89
N HIS A 250 12.57 8.93 -1.62
CA HIS A 250 12.88 7.50 -1.59
C HIS A 250 14.30 7.18 -2.03
N LEU A 251 14.76 7.80 -3.13
CA LEU A 251 16.13 7.66 -3.61
C LEU A 251 17.15 8.19 -2.59
N ARG A 252 16.88 9.35 -1.98
CA ARG A 252 17.75 9.91 -0.93
C ARG A 252 17.82 9.05 0.33
N LEU A 253 16.72 8.37 0.68
CA LEU A 253 16.65 7.44 1.81
C LEU A 253 17.40 6.13 1.53
N CYS A 254 17.27 5.59 0.31
CA CYS A 254 17.92 4.33 -0.06
C CYS A 254 19.41 4.50 -0.37
N GLU A 255 19.77 5.57 -1.10
CA GLU A 255 21.10 5.77 -1.66
C GLU A 255 21.57 7.21 -1.41
N PRO A 256 22.11 7.52 -0.21
CA PRO A 256 22.51 8.88 0.18
C PRO A 256 23.62 9.49 -0.69
N THR A 257 24.31 8.65 -1.46
CA THR A 257 25.41 9.01 -2.37
C THR A 257 24.94 9.56 -3.72
N LEU A 258 23.64 9.47 -4.03
CA LEU A 258 23.06 10.06 -5.25
C LEU A 258 22.89 11.57 -5.10
N ASP A 259 23.26 12.31 -6.16
CA ASP A 259 22.90 13.72 -6.35
C ASP A 259 21.52 13.77 -7.01
N VAL A 260 20.48 13.96 -6.19
CA VAL A 260 19.08 13.95 -6.61
C VAL A 260 18.54 15.37 -6.60
N ARG A 261 18.06 15.86 -7.76
CA ARG A 261 17.46 17.20 -7.88
C ARG A 261 16.11 17.14 -8.57
N VAL A 262 15.16 17.91 -8.05
CA VAL A 262 13.81 18.02 -8.59
C VAL A 262 13.67 19.33 -9.36
N PHE A 263 13.26 19.29 -10.61
CA PHE A 263 12.91 20.47 -11.40
C PHE A 263 11.39 20.57 -11.54
N GLU A 264 10.82 21.70 -11.14
CA GLU A 264 9.39 21.98 -11.21
C GLU A 264 9.14 23.23 -12.04
N ALA A 265 8.23 23.14 -13.02
CA ALA A 265 7.93 24.23 -13.92
C ALA A 265 7.22 25.39 -13.22
N ARG A 266 6.36 25.11 -12.24
CA ARG A 266 5.62 26.13 -11.49
C ARG A 266 6.50 26.78 -10.41
N PRO A 267 6.11 27.98 -9.92
CA PRO A 267 6.75 28.59 -8.76
C PRO A 267 6.33 27.92 -7.42
N ARG A 268 5.78 26.70 -7.47
CA ARG A 268 5.31 25.94 -6.30
C ARG A 268 5.44 24.43 -6.52
N ILE A 269 5.64 23.71 -5.44
CA ILE A 269 5.52 22.25 -5.39
C ILE A 269 4.04 21.80 -5.36
N GLY A 270 3.82 20.48 -5.37
CA GLY A 270 2.54 19.81 -5.14
C GLY A 270 1.77 19.46 -6.41
N GLY A 271 2.00 20.16 -7.52
CA GLY A 271 1.32 19.89 -8.79
C GLY A 271 -0.21 19.94 -8.62
N ARG A 272 -0.87 18.78 -8.76
CA ARG A 272 -2.32 18.59 -8.59
C ARG A 272 -2.79 18.47 -7.13
N ILE A 273 -1.88 18.47 -6.16
CA ILE A 273 -2.19 18.71 -4.76
C ILE A 273 -1.90 20.18 -4.51
N TRP A 274 -2.95 20.98 -4.29
CA TRP A 274 -2.82 22.42 -4.13
C TRP A 274 -3.87 22.92 -3.15
N THR A 275 -3.41 23.39 -1.99
CA THR A 275 -4.22 24.09 -1.01
C THR A 275 -4.05 25.59 -1.18
N ASP A 276 -5.16 26.31 -1.32
CA ASP A 276 -5.17 27.77 -1.25
C ASP A 276 -5.18 28.19 0.23
N ARG A 277 -4.04 28.71 0.66
CA ARG A 277 -3.82 29.23 2.01
C ARG A 277 -3.86 30.75 2.06
N GLN A 278 -3.74 31.41 0.92
CA GLN A 278 -3.62 32.87 0.86
C GLN A 278 -4.99 33.54 0.89
N HIS A 279 -5.98 32.98 0.19
CA HIS A 279 -7.33 33.56 0.15
C HIS A 279 -8.24 33.02 1.27
N PHE A 280 -7.84 31.89 1.89
CA PHE A 280 -8.58 31.19 2.93
C PHE A 280 -7.73 30.97 4.18
N GLU A 281 -7.10 32.04 4.70
CA GLU A 281 -6.15 31.98 5.82
C GLU A 281 -6.71 31.24 7.05
N ASP A 282 -7.96 31.51 7.43
CA ASP A 282 -8.62 30.89 8.60
C ASP A 282 -9.04 29.43 8.37
N SER A 283 -9.12 28.99 7.11
CA SER A 283 -9.65 27.68 6.74
C SER A 283 -9.12 27.25 5.35
N PRO A 284 -7.84 26.86 5.25
CA PRO A 284 -7.23 26.50 3.97
C PRO A 284 -8.03 25.48 3.18
N VAL A 285 -8.15 25.68 1.86
CA VAL A 285 -9.00 24.83 1.01
C VAL A 285 -8.19 24.15 -0.09
N ASP A 286 -8.37 22.84 -0.26
CA ASP A 286 -7.78 22.07 -1.35
C ASP A 286 -8.51 22.32 -2.68
N LEU A 287 -7.86 23.08 -3.58
CA LEU A 287 -8.26 23.26 -4.98
C LEU A 287 -7.98 22.01 -5.82
N GLY A 288 -7.00 21.21 -5.40
CA GLY A 288 -6.59 19.97 -6.04
C GLY A 288 -7.16 18.73 -5.34
N ALA A 289 -6.35 17.69 -5.21
CA ALA A 289 -6.69 16.52 -4.39
C ALA A 289 -6.92 16.91 -2.93
N MET A 290 -7.89 16.26 -2.29
CA MET A 290 -8.38 16.60 -0.94
C MET A 290 -8.66 15.35 -0.08
N ILE A 291 -9.00 14.23 -0.70
CA ILE A 291 -9.44 13.00 -0.03
C ILE A 291 -8.35 11.93 -0.16
N ILE A 292 -8.03 11.28 0.95
CA ILE A 292 -7.29 10.02 0.99
C ILE A 292 -8.33 8.89 0.93
N THR A 293 -8.36 8.17 -0.18
CA THR A 293 -9.35 7.10 -0.43
C THR A 293 -8.90 5.80 0.22
N GLY A 294 -9.39 5.57 1.44
CA GLY A 294 -9.05 4.39 2.24
C GLY A 294 -7.71 4.63 2.93
N ILE A 295 -7.73 4.64 4.25
CA ILE A 295 -6.54 4.95 5.06
C ILE A 295 -5.76 3.71 5.51
N ARG A 296 -6.36 2.52 5.41
CA ARG A 296 -5.70 1.26 5.77
C ARG A 296 -4.91 0.78 4.57
N GLN A 297 -3.68 0.31 4.79
CA GLN A 297 -2.72 -0.08 3.73
C GLN A 297 -2.27 1.04 2.78
N ASN A 298 -2.88 2.23 2.88
CA ASN A 298 -2.52 3.38 2.07
C ASN A 298 -1.27 4.06 2.65
N PRO A 299 -0.19 4.22 1.87
CA PRO A 299 1.03 4.88 2.35
C PRO A 299 0.78 6.32 2.81
N LEU A 300 -0.20 7.02 2.24
CA LEU A 300 -0.57 8.37 2.69
C LEU A 300 -1.24 8.36 4.05
N GLY A 301 -1.94 7.28 4.42
CA GLY A 301 -2.50 7.09 5.75
C GLY A 301 -1.40 7.04 6.81
N ILE A 302 -0.32 6.31 6.54
CA ILE A 302 0.85 6.19 7.43
C ILE A 302 1.58 7.53 7.53
N VAL A 303 1.84 8.19 6.40
CA VAL A 303 2.51 9.50 6.39
C VAL A 303 1.67 10.53 7.17
N ALA A 304 0.37 10.60 6.92
CA ALA A 304 -0.49 11.59 7.57
C ALA A 304 -0.66 11.32 9.07
N LYS A 305 -1.06 10.09 9.46
CA LYS A 305 -1.39 9.76 10.85
C LYS A 305 -0.14 9.53 11.71
N ASN A 306 0.77 8.69 11.24
CA ASN A 306 1.88 8.21 12.08
C ASN A 306 3.08 9.16 11.99
N GLN A 307 3.49 9.55 10.79
CA GLN A 307 4.71 10.35 10.61
C GLN A 307 4.50 11.83 10.93
N LEU A 308 3.36 12.39 10.53
CA LEU A 308 3.07 13.83 10.68
C LEU A 308 2.08 14.15 11.81
N GLY A 309 1.38 13.15 12.36
CA GLY A 309 0.38 13.38 13.42
C GLY A 309 -0.78 14.28 12.99
N LEU A 310 -1.13 14.28 11.70
CA LEU A 310 -2.19 15.13 11.15
C LEU A 310 -3.56 14.65 11.62
N ARG A 311 -4.45 15.61 11.88
CA ARG A 311 -5.86 15.32 12.14
C ARG A 311 -6.56 15.02 10.81
N LEU A 312 -7.26 13.90 10.77
CA LEU A 312 -8.06 13.46 9.64
C LEU A 312 -9.54 13.52 9.98
N HIS A 313 -10.35 13.98 9.03
CA HIS A 313 -11.81 13.99 9.14
C HIS A 313 -12.37 12.96 8.16
N GLU A 314 -13.11 11.99 8.69
CA GLU A 314 -13.80 11.01 7.85
C GLU A 314 -14.82 11.70 6.94
N VAL A 315 -14.87 11.26 5.69
CA VAL A 315 -15.87 11.73 4.73
C VAL A 315 -17.21 11.12 5.12
N ASP A 316 -18.17 11.98 5.40
CA ASP A 316 -19.52 11.55 5.74
C ASP A 316 -20.20 10.90 4.54
N THR A 317 -20.74 9.69 4.75
CA THR A 317 -21.42 8.91 3.72
C THR A 317 -22.89 9.30 3.55
N ASN A 318 -23.46 10.08 4.47
CA ASN A 318 -24.82 10.60 4.35
C ASN A 318 -24.87 11.78 3.37
N CYS A 319 -25.33 11.50 2.15
CA CYS A 319 -25.44 12.46 1.05
C CYS A 319 -26.91 12.63 0.61
N PRO A 320 -27.68 13.55 1.24
CA PRO A 320 -29.07 13.76 0.86
C PRO A 320 -29.18 14.35 -0.56
N ILE A 321 -29.99 13.74 -1.42
CA ILE A 321 -30.28 14.25 -2.75
C ILE A 321 -31.42 15.28 -2.69
N PHE A 322 -31.16 16.49 -3.18
CA PHE A 322 -32.17 17.55 -3.29
C PHE A 322 -32.84 17.50 -4.66
N VAL A 323 -34.16 17.25 -4.70
CA VAL A 323 -34.94 17.25 -5.95
C VAL A 323 -35.23 18.68 -6.45
N ASP A 324 -35.23 19.64 -5.52
CA ASP A 324 -35.32 21.08 -5.72
C ASP A 324 -34.61 21.81 -4.55
N VAL A 325 -34.73 23.14 -4.45
CA VAL A 325 -33.94 23.97 -3.52
C VAL A 325 -34.15 23.62 -2.04
N HIS A 326 -35.32 23.09 -1.67
CA HIS A 326 -35.68 22.90 -0.25
C HIS A 326 -36.19 21.49 0.07
N ARG A 327 -36.36 20.63 -0.93
CA ARG A 327 -36.90 19.29 -0.73
C ARG A 327 -35.85 18.23 -0.96
N ILE A 328 -35.59 17.48 0.11
CA ILE A 328 -34.80 16.26 0.09
C ILE A 328 -35.67 15.14 -0.50
N LEU A 329 -35.06 14.29 -1.32
CA LEU A 329 -35.67 13.08 -1.86
C LEU A 329 -36.06 12.15 -0.71
N ASP A 330 -37.25 11.56 -0.77
CA ASP A 330 -37.66 10.61 0.27
C ASP A 330 -36.77 9.36 0.25
N PRO A 331 -36.39 8.81 1.41
CA PRO A 331 -35.44 7.69 1.49
C PRO A 331 -35.89 6.43 0.75
N GLU A 332 -37.20 6.17 0.66
CA GLU A 332 -37.73 4.99 -0.04
C GLU A 332 -37.51 5.11 -1.56
N THR A 333 -37.79 6.29 -2.12
CA THR A 333 -37.54 6.56 -3.54
C THR A 333 -36.06 6.63 -3.85
N ASP A 334 -35.24 7.20 -2.97
CA ASP A 334 -33.78 7.22 -3.11
C ASP A 334 -33.22 5.79 -3.21
N ALA A 335 -33.53 4.93 -2.23
CA ALA A 335 -33.11 3.53 -2.23
C ALA A 335 -33.60 2.75 -3.46
N LYS A 336 -34.84 3.00 -3.92
CA LYS A 336 -35.37 2.36 -5.13
C LYS A 336 -34.60 2.80 -6.38
N ILE A 337 -34.26 4.09 -6.50
CA ILE A 337 -33.53 4.63 -7.65
C ILE A 337 -32.08 4.15 -7.65
N GLU A 338 -31.43 4.11 -6.49
CA GLU A 338 -30.10 3.54 -6.32
C GLU A 338 -30.09 2.06 -6.75
N GLN A 339 -31.10 1.28 -6.35
CA GLN A 339 -31.25 -0.11 -6.79
C GLN A 339 -31.36 -0.21 -8.31
N ILE A 340 -32.21 0.61 -8.94
CA ILE A 340 -32.37 0.64 -10.41
C ILE A 340 -31.03 0.95 -11.09
N TYR A 341 -30.31 1.95 -10.60
CA TYR A 341 -29.00 2.34 -11.14
C TYR A 341 -28.00 1.17 -11.05
N ASN A 342 -27.89 0.52 -9.89
CA ASN A 342 -26.98 -0.59 -9.66
C ASN A 342 -27.35 -1.83 -10.49
N GLU A 343 -28.63 -2.12 -10.69
CA GLU A 343 -29.10 -3.19 -11.58
C GLU A 343 -28.66 -2.95 -13.03
N VAL A 344 -28.79 -1.71 -13.52
CA VAL A 344 -28.38 -1.31 -14.87
C VAL A 344 -26.87 -1.38 -15.03
N LEU A 345 -26.11 -0.94 -14.02
CA LEU A 345 -24.65 -1.05 -14.02
C LEU A 345 -24.21 -2.51 -14.03
N ALA A 346 -24.82 -3.36 -13.20
CA ALA A 346 -24.53 -4.80 -13.17
C ALA A 346 -24.88 -5.50 -14.50
N GLU A 347 -25.98 -5.12 -15.17
CA GLU A 347 -26.28 -5.58 -16.53
C GLU A 347 -25.19 -5.16 -17.52
N THR A 348 -24.76 -3.91 -17.44
CA THR A 348 -23.71 -3.35 -18.31
C THR A 348 -22.38 -4.08 -18.13
N VAL A 349 -21.98 -4.36 -16.88
CA VAL A 349 -20.77 -5.15 -16.57
C VAL A 349 -20.89 -6.60 -17.03
N ARG A 350 -22.07 -7.24 -16.91
CA ARG A 350 -22.31 -8.57 -17.47
C ARG A 350 -22.15 -8.59 -18.99
N MET A 351 -22.58 -7.53 -19.68
CA MET A 351 -22.42 -7.43 -21.13
C MET A 351 -20.93 -7.42 -21.53
N ARG A 352 -20.03 -6.85 -20.71
CA ARG A 352 -18.57 -6.92 -20.92
C ARG A 352 -18.06 -8.35 -21.12
N GLN A 353 -18.63 -9.35 -20.43
CA GLN A 353 -18.17 -10.75 -20.53
C GLN A 353 -18.51 -11.39 -21.89
N THR A 354 -19.51 -10.86 -22.58
CA THR A 354 -19.96 -11.36 -23.90
C THR A 354 -19.37 -10.59 -25.07
N LEU A 355 -18.81 -9.41 -24.80
CA LEU A 355 -18.26 -8.50 -25.80
C LEU A 355 -16.73 -8.61 -25.78
N ARG A 356 -16.10 -8.57 -26.96
CA ARG A 356 -14.63 -8.57 -27.06
C ARG A 356 -14.11 -7.13 -26.98
N ASP A 357 -12.97 -6.91 -26.34
CA ASP A 357 -12.27 -5.62 -26.25
C ASP A 357 -12.09 -4.92 -27.62
N SER A 358 -11.98 -5.70 -28.70
CA SER A 358 -11.84 -5.20 -30.07
C SER A 358 -13.02 -4.35 -30.58
N GLN A 359 -14.14 -4.33 -29.85
CA GLN A 359 -15.32 -3.54 -30.24
C GLN A 359 -15.27 -2.08 -29.78
N HIS A 360 -14.31 -1.71 -28.91
CA HIS A 360 -14.10 -0.33 -28.41
C HIS A 360 -15.40 0.39 -27.99
N LEU A 361 -16.33 -0.33 -27.36
CA LEU A 361 -17.58 0.25 -26.89
C LEU A 361 -17.35 1.08 -25.63
N SER A 362 -18.00 2.24 -25.57
CA SER A 362 -17.98 3.05 -24.36
C SER A 362 -18.92 2.49 -23.30
N LEU A 363 -18.62 2.75 -22.03
CA LEU A 363 -19.53 2.46 -20.92
C LEU A 363 -20.88 3.16 -21.15
N GLY A 364 -20.85 4.42 -21.59
CA GLY A 364 -22.03 5.24 -21.83
C GLY A 364 -22.99 4.67 -22.87
N ASP A 365 -22.47 4.15 -23.98
CA ASP A 365 -23.31 3.58 -25.04
C ASP A 365 -24.14 2.39 -24.55
N VAL A 366 -23.50 1.49 -23.80
CA VAL A 366 -24.15 0.28 -23.27
C VAL A 366 -25.05 0.63 -22.09
N PHE A 367 -24.56 1.45 -21.15
CA PHE A 367 -25.30 1.86 -19.96
C PHE A 367 -26.59 2.59 -20.33
N ARG A 368 -26.53 3.58 -21.24
CA ARG A 368 -27.73 4.34 -21.66
C ARG A 368 -28.75 3.45 -22.38
N ARG A 369 -28.31 2.43 -23.12
CA ARG A 369 -29.22 1.46 -23.76
C ARG A 369 -29.90 0.56 -22.73
N ALA A 370 -29.19 0.09 -21.71
CA ALA A 370 -29.78 -0.67 -20.61
C ALA A 370 -30.76 0.21 -19.79
N LEU A 371 -30.35 1.43 -19.47
CA LEU A 371 -31.15 2.37 -18.71
C LEU A 371 -32.50 2.69 -19.38
N ARG A 372 -32.50 3.01 -20.69
CA ARG A 372 -33.73 3.29 -21.43
C ARG A 372 -34.74 2.15 -21.38
N ARG A 373 -34.27 0.90 -21.40
CA ARG A 373 -35.15 -0.28 -21.28
C ARG A 373 -35.72 -0.40 -19.88
N ARG A 374 -34.89 -0.22 -18.85
CA ARG A 374 -35.30 -0.36 -17.44
C ARG A 374 -36.26 0.75 -16.99
N LEU A 375 -36.10 1.97 -17.50
CA LEU A 375 -36.94 3.12 -17.15
C LEU A 375 -38.24 3.22 -17.94
N ALA A 376 -38.45 2.40 -18.98
CA ALA A 376 -39.67 2.47 -19.80
C ALA A 376 -40.97 2.20 -19.01
N GLN A 377 -40.86 1.62 -17.81
CA GLN A 377 -41.98 1.28 -16.93
C GLN A 377 -41.99 2.10 -15.63
N GLU A 378 -41.09 3.07 -15.48
CA GLU A 378 -40.92 3.87 -14.26
C GLU A 378 -41.37 5.32 -14.49
N PRO A 379 -41.64 6.11 -13.42
CA PRO A 379 -42.00 7.52 -13.56
C PRO A 379 -40.91 8.34 -14.25
N ASP A 380 -41.30 9.26 -15.14
CA ASP A 380 -40.37 10.09 -15.92
C ASP A 380 -39.34 10.84 -15.07
N TYR A 381 -39.72 11.28 -13.87
CA TYR A 381 -38.84 12.05 -12.98
C TYR A 381 -37.66 11.23 -12.43
N TYR A 382 -37.73 9.90 -12.45
CA TYR A 382 -36.60 9.04 -12.06
C TYR A 382 -35.38 9.28 -12.94
N SER A 383 -35.59 9.59 -14.23
CA SER A 383 -34.50 9.88 -15.16
C SER A 383 -33.62 11.06 -14.70
N ARG A 384 -34.23 12.07 -14.05
CA ARG A 384 -33.51 13.23 -13.52
C ARG A 384 -32.68 12.89 -12.29
N ILE A 385 -33.18 12.02 -11.42
CA ILE A 385 -32.44 11.60 -10.21
C ILE A 385 -31.32 10.62 -10.61
N ILE A 386 -31.57 9.71 -11.56
CA ILE A 386 -30.53 8.82 -12.09
C ILE A 386 -29.41 9.61 -12.77
N ALA A 387 -29.71 10.76 -13.38
CA ALA A 387 -28.67 11.64 -13.91
C ALA A 387 -27.68 12.10 -12.82
N TRP A 388 -28.11 12.22 -11.56
CA TRP A 388 -27.20 12.47 -10.43
C TRP A 388 -26.23 11.29 -10.23
N HIS A 389 -26.70 10.04 -10.20
CA HIS A 389 -25.82 8.87 -10.09
C HIS A 389 -24.87 8.72 -11.28
N ILE A 390 -25.33 9.00 -12.49
CA ILE A 390 -24.47 9.05 -13.68
C ILE A 390 -23.38 10.09 -13.49
N SER A 391 -23.74 11.29 -13.02
CA SER A 391 -22.77 12.36 -12.77
C SER A 391 -21.81 12.01 -11.64
N ASN A 392 -22.24 11.28 -10.60
CA ASN A 392 -21.35 10.79 -9.55
C ASN A 392 -20.33 9.78 -10.09
N LEU A 393 -20.74 8.90 -11.01
CA LEU A 393 -19.83 7.99 -11.71
C LEU A 393 -18.84 8.75 -12.61
N GLU A 394 -19.33 9.74 -13.37
CA GLU A 394 -18.47 10.62 -14.17
C GLU A 394 -17.47 11.38 -13.27
N TYR A 395 -17.86 11.71 -12.03
CA TYR A 395 -17.02 12.43 -11.07
C TYR A 395 -15.89 11.53 -10.59
N GLY A 396 -16.20 10.27 -10.22
CA GLY A 396 -15.19 9.27 -9.88
C GLY A 396 -14.18 9.03 -11.01
N CYS A 397 -14.63 9.06 -12.27
CA CYS A 397 -13.77 8.89 -13.44
C CYS A 397 -13.15 10.18 -13.98
N ALA A 398 -13.60 11.35 -13.48
CA ALA A 398 -13.35 12.68 -14.04
C ALA A 398 -13.57 12.76 -15.56
N ALA A 399 -14.52 12.02 -16.12
CA ALA A 399 -14.80 11.99 -17.55
C ALA A 399 -16.23 11.51 -17.84
N PRO A 400 -16.85 11.98 -18.95
CA PRO A 400 -18.14 11.46 -19.39
C PRO A 400 -18.11 9.96 -19.68
N LEU A 401 -19.22 9.26 -19.41
CA LEU A 401 -19.34 7.81 -19.63
C LEU A 401 -19.01 7.40 -21.08
N GLU A 402 -19.25 8.28 -22.06
CA GLU A 402 -18.95 8.04 -23.48
C GLU A 402 -17.45 7.92 -23.78
N LEU A 403 -16.58 8.41 -22.88
CA LEU A 403 -15.12 8.31 -23.03
C LEU A 403 -14.53 7.15 -22.24
N LEU A 404 -15.34 6.47 -21.41
CA LEU A 404 -14.89 5.37 -20.57
C LEU A 404 -14.95 4.04 -21.31
N SER A 405 -13.93 3.22 -21.12
CA SER A 405 -13.91 1.85 -21.64
C SER A 405 -14.94 1.00 -20.90
N LEU A 406 -15.87 0.36 -21.63
CA LEU A 406 -16.78 -0.61 -21.02
C LEU A 406 -16.05 -1.72 -20.23
N CYS A 407 -14.92 -2.18 -20.76
CA CYS A 407 -14.21 -3.33 -20.21
C CYS A 407 -13.29 -2.99 -19.04
N HIS A 408 -12.81 -1.74 -18.97
CA HIS A 408 -11.64 -1.36 -18.18
C HIS A 408 -11.83 -0.09 -17.33
N TRP A 409 -13.05 0.44 -17.21
CA TRP A 409 -13.29 1.65 -16.41
C TRP A 409 -13.09 1.42 -14.91
N ASP A 410 -13.32 0.19 -14.43
CA ASP A 410 -13.26 -0.29 -13.04
C ASP A 410 -12.10 -1.28 -12.81
N GLN A 411 -11.08 -1.26 -13.66
CA GLN A 411 -10.00 -2.27 -13.63
C GLN A 411 -9.14 -2.20 -12.35
N ASP A 412 -9.14 -1.08 -11.64
CA ASP A 412 -8.39 -0.82 -10.42
C ASP A 412 -9.18 -1.09 -9.13
N ASP A 413 -10.51 -1.27 -9.19
CA ASP A 413 -11.36 -1.56 -8.04
C ASP A 413 -10.85 -2.73 -7.16
N PRO A 414 -10.35 -3.86 -7.71
CA PRO A 414 -9.82 -4.96 -6.89
C PRO A 414 -8.59 -4.61 -6.05
N TYR A 415 -7.95 -3.47 -6.32
CA TYR A 415 -6.73 -2.99 -5.67
C TYR A 415 -6.98 -1.73 -4.82
N GLY A 416 -8.24 -1.37 -4.59
CA GLY A 416 -8.61 -0.25 -3.72
C GLY A 416 -8.15 -0.46 -2.27
N PHE A 417 -7.81 0.65 -1.60
CA PHE A 417 -7.43 0.60 -0.18
C PHE A 417 -8.65 0.50 0.73
N GLU A 418 -8.50 -0.25 1.81
CA GLU A 418 -9.54 -0.41 2.83
C GLU A 418 -9.61 0.78 3.81
N GLY A 419 -10.68 0.79 4.60
CA GLY A 419 -10.91 1.76 5.66
C GLY A 419 -11.54 3.06 5.19
N GLU A 420 -11.55 4.02 6.11
CA GLU A 420 -12.32 5.24 6.00
C GLU A 420 -11.71 6.17 4.94
N HIS A 421 -12.55 6.82 4.13
CA HIS A 421 -12.10 7.91 3.29
C HIS A 421 -11.94 9.16 4.16
N CYS A 422 -10.82 9.86 4.04
CA CYS A 422 -10.49 10.94 4.98
C CYS A 422 -9.99 12.21 4.27
N MET A 423 -10.38 13.37 4.79
CA MET A 423 -9.82 14.67 4.45
C MET A 423 -8.75 15.06 5.50
N VAL A 424 -7.69 15.74 5.06
CA VAL A 424 -6.65 16.25 5.95
C VAL A 424 -7.05 17.62 6.48
N GLU A 425 -7.15 17.78 7.79
CA GLU A 425 -7.43 19.09 8.40
C GLU A 425 -6.33 20.09 8.06
N GLY A 426 -6.71 21.25 7.53
CA GLY A 426 -5.77 22.29 7.13
C GLY A 426 -5.08 22.05 5.79
N GLY A 427 -5.46 21.01 5.03
CA GLY A 427 -5.07 20.81 3.63
C GLY A 427 -4.09 19.66 3.38
N LEU A 428 -4.28 18.96 2.27
CA LEU A 428 -3.47 17.80 1.87
C LEU A 428 -2.03 18.16 1.48
N ASP A 429 -1.77 19.42 1.12
CA ASP A 429 -0.43 19.92 0.77
C ASP A 429 0.58 19.85 1.95
N GLN A 430 0.13 19.60 3.18
CA GLN A 430 1.00 19.32 4.32
C GLN A 430 1.88 18.08 4.08
N ILE A 431 1.33 17.04 3.45
CA ILE A 431 2.08 15.84 3.06
C ILE A 431 3.13 16.19 2.01
N VAL A 432 2.76 17.01 1.02
CA VAL A 432 3.67 17.47 -0.04
C VAL A 432 4.84 18.26 0.54
N ARG A 433 4.57 19.21 1.44
CA ARG A 433 5.62 19.98 2.11
C ARG A 433 6.55 19.08 2.92
N ALA A 434 5.99 18.13 3.64
CA ALA A 434 6.77 17.18 4.42
C ALA A 434 7.68 16.32 3.54
N LEU A 435 7.19 15.83 2.40
CA LEU A 435 8.02 15.10 1.43
C LEU A 435 9.10 15.99 0.79
N ALA A 436 8.81 17.28 0.58
CA ALA A 436 9.74 18.24 -0.01
C ALA A 436 10.86 18.72 0.94
N ALA A 437 10.67 18.58 2.25
CA ALA A 437 11.65 19.05 3.24
C ALA A 437 13.04 18.43 2.98
N ASP A 438 14.07 19.27 3.00
CA ASP A 438 15.49 18.91 2.82
C ASP A 438 15.85 18.30 1.45
N LEU A 439 14.97 18.41 0.44
CA LEU A 439 15.29 18.06 -0.95
C LEU A 439 15.83 19.27 -1.73
N ASP A 440 16.71 19.01 -2.70
CA ASP A 440 17.11 20.02 -3.69
C ASP A 440 16.02 20.15 -4.77
N ILE A 441 15.27 21.26 -4.70
CA ILE A 441 14.13 21.53 -5.58
C ILE A 441 14.32 22.88 -6.26
N CYS A 442 14.40 22.85 -7.59
CA CYS A 442 14.51 24.02 -8.45
C CYS A 442 13.14 24.37 -9.06
N LEU A 443 12.48 25.39 -8.50
CA LEU A 443 11.18 25.90 -8.96
C LEU A 443 11.31 26.86 -10.16
N GLY A 444 10.24 27.01 -10.95
CA GLY A 444 10.23 27.90 -12.11
C GLY A 444 11.10 27.41 -13.27
N ARG A 445 11.35 26.10 -13.34
CA ARG A 445 12.27 25.47 -14.29
C ARG A 445 11.51 24.58 -15.27
N THR A 446 10.97 25.19 -16.32
CA THR A 446 10.25 24.48 -17.38
C THR A 446 11.22 23.72 -18.28
N VAL A 447 11.12 22.39 -18.31
CA VAL A 447 11.86 21.55 -19.26
C VAL A 447 11.19 21.61 -20.63
N ARG A 448 11.99 21.79 -21.69
CA ARG A 448 11.51 21.82 -23.09
C ARG A 448 12.03 20.64 -23.90
N HIS A 449 13.24 20.18 -23.61
CA HIS A 449 13.88 19.15 -24.41
C HIS A 449 14.69 18.19 -23.54
N ILE A 450 14.59 16.90 -23.82
CA ILE A 450 15.33 15.84 -23.14
C ILE A 450 16.05 15.00 -24.20
N ASP A 451 17.36 15.16 -24.27
CA ASP A 451 18.24 14.38 -25.14
C ASP A 451 18.87 13.25 -24.32
N TRP A 452 18.35 12.04 -24.55
CA TRP A 452 18.77 10.77 -23.96
C TRP A 452 19.38 9.85 -25.03
N SER A 453 19.87 10.42 -26.14
CA SER A 453 20.54 9.67 -27.21
C SER A 453 21.92 9.16 -26.80
N ASN A 454 22.56 9.84 -25.84
CA ASN A 454 23.89 9.53 -25.32
C ASN A 454 23.92 9.79 -23.81
N GLU A 455 24.92 9.19 -23.15
CA GLU A 455 25.25 9.50 -21.77
C GLU A 455 26.35 10.59 -21.73
N PRO A 456 26.25 11.60 -20.84
CA PRO A 456 25.14 11.86 -19.92
C PRO A 456 23.90 12.43 -20.62
N ILE A 457 22.72 12.15 -20.05
CA ILE A 457 21.43 12.69 -20.52
C ILE A 457 21.43 14.21 -20.33
N ARG A 458 20.94 14.95 -21.34
CA ARG A 458 20.85 16.41 -21.33
C ARG A 458 19.39 16.85 -21.19
N VAL A 459 19.11 17.55 -20.10
CA VAL A 459 17.81 18.20 -19.84
C VAL A 459 17.96 19.69 -20.13
N ILE A 460 17.22 20.19 -21.12
CA ILE A 460 17.29 21.57 -21.59
C ILE A 460 16.00 22.29 -21.18
N PHE A 461 16.19 23.44 -20.55
CA PHE A 461 15.11 24.27 -20.02
C PHE A 461 14.67 25.36 -21.01
N GLU A 462 13.58 26.04 -20.69
CA GLU A 462 13.02 27.13 -21.49
C GLU A 462 13.96 28.35 -21.63
N ASP A 463 14.92 28.52 -20.73
CA ASP A 463 15.96 29.56 -20.79
C ASP A 463 17.25 29.09 -21.49
N ASP A 464 17.18 27.99 -22.25
CA ASP A 464 18.29 27.33 -22.97
C ASP A 464 19.42 26.78 -22.09
N SER A 465 19.31 26.91 -20.77
CA SER A 465 20.27 26.29 -19.86
C SER A 465 20.12 24.76 -19.86
N VAL A 466 21.21 24.07 -19.49
CA VAL A 466 21.31 22.61 -19.59
C VAL A 466 21.72 22.01 -18.26
N ALA A 467 21.00 20.98 -17.82
CA ALA A 467 21.43 20.09 -16.74
C ALA A 467 21.82 18.72 -17.30
N LEU A 468 22.88 18.13 -16.74
CA LEU A 468 23.40 16.81 -17.12
C LEU A 468 23.05 15.79 -16.04
N ALA A 469 22.62 14.60 -16.46
CA ALA A 469 22.20 13.52 -15.58
C ALA A 469 22.70 12.17 -16.07
N ASP A 470 22.90 11.24 -15.14
CA ASP A 470 23.06 9.82 -15.45
C ASP A 470 21.67 9.17 -15.59
N PHE A 471 20.69 9.62 -14.81
CA PHE A 471 19.29 9.16 -14.87
C PHE A 471 18.31 10.32 -14.84
N VAL A 472 17.19 10.17 -15.56
CA VAL A 472 16.06 11.12 -15.52
C VAL A 472 14.75 10.40 -15.18
N ILE A 473 14.05 10.87 -14.15
CA ILE A 473 12.71 10.41 -13.78
C ILE A 473 11.69 11.44 -14.23
N LEU A 474 10.74 11.03 -15.08
CA LEU A 474 9.65 11.88 -15.55
C LEU A 474 8.42 11.70 -14.67
N ALA A 475 8.15 12.66 -13.80
CA ALA A 475 6.96 12.74 -12.96
C ALA A 475 5.93 13.75 -13.51
N LEU A 476 5.89 13.90 -14.83
CA LEU A 476 5.04 14.85 -15.53
C LEU A 476 3.58 14.35 -15.66
N PRO A 477 2.58 15.25 -15.61
CA PRO A 477 1.20 14.87 -15.90
C PRO A 477 1.04 14.25 -17.29
N LEU A 478 0.08 13.34 -17.42
CA LEU A 478 -0.20 12.62 -18.67
C LEU A 478 -0.47 13.56 -19.86
N GLY A 479 -1.24 14.63 -19.65
CA GLY A 479 -1.50 15.64 -20.67
C GLY A 479 -0.23 16.36 -21.16
N VAL A 480 0.77 16.53 -20.30
CA VAL A 480 2.08 17.13 -20.66
C VAL A 480 2.92 16.14 -21.46
N MET A 481 2.99 14.87 -21.00
CA MET A 481 3.78 13.81 -21.66
C MET A 481 3.29 13.47 -23.07
N ARG A 482 2.02 13.74 -23.40
CA ARG A 482 1.42 13.46 -24.71
C ARG A 482 1.65 14.54 -25.75
N ASP A 483 1.87 15.78 -25.32
CA ASP A 483 1.97 16.90 -26.23
C ASP A 483 3.43 17.11 -26.64
N PRO A 484 3.82 16.74 -27.88
CA PRO A 484 5.19 16.92 -28.35
C PRO A 484 5.60 18.40 -28.45
N LYS A 485 4.65 19.34 -28.32
CA LYS A 485 4.93 20.78 -28.28
C LYS A 485 5.36 21.26 -26.88
N VAL A 486 5.09 20.48 -25.84
CA VAL A 486 5.42 20.87 -24.45
C VAL A 486 6.80 20.34 -24.07
N VAL A 487 7.05 19.04 -24.27
CA VAL A 487 8.36 18.41 -24.03
C VAL A 487 8.77 17.56 -25.23
N HIS A 488 9.94 17.85 -25.79
CA HIS A 488 10.51 17.13 -26.92
C HIS A 488 11.55 16.11 -26.46
N PHE A 489 11.50 14.89 -26.98
CA PHE A 489 12.41 13.80 -26.63
C PHE A 489 13.34 13.47 -27.80
N VAL A 490 14.64 13.33 -27.54
CA VAL A 490 15.64 12.90 -28.54
C VAL A 490 16.41 11.70 -28.00
N PRO A 491 16.30 10.50 -28.60
CA PRO A 491 15.31 10.14 -29.62
C PRO A 491 13.87 10.21 -29.10
N GLU A 492 12.91 10.16 -30.03
CA GLU A 492 11.49 10.09 -29.68
C GLU A 492 11.18 8.90 -28.76
N LEU A 493 10.15 9.04 -27.93
CA LEU A 493 9.70 7.93 -27.08
C LEU A 493 9.30 6.72 -27.95
N PRO A 494 9.61 5.49 -27.51
CA PRO A 494 9.28 4.27 -28.26
C PRO A 494 7.81 4.21 -28.67
N ALA A 495 7.53 3.62 -29.84
CA ALA A 495 6.18 3.58 -30.41
C ALA A 495 5.14 2.97 -29.45
N TRP A 496 5.51 1.92 -28.71
CA TRP A 496 4.66 1.30 -27.70
C TRP A 496 4.30 2.27 -26.56
N LYS A 497 5.25 3.09 -26.10
CA LYS A 497 5.02 4.07 -25.03
C LYS A 497 4.14 5.21 -25.52
N ARG A 498 4.35 5.69 -26.75
CA ARG A 498 3.47 6.70 -27.37
C ARG A 498 2.06 6.16 -27.60
N ALA A 499 1.90 4.89 -27.94
CA ALA A 499 0.59 4.25 -28.07
C ALA A 499 -0.11 4.12 -26.72
N ALA A 500 0.58 3.66 -25.67
CA ALA A 500 0.06 3.59 -24.31
C ALA A 500 -0.29 4.98 -23.74
N LEU A 501 0.54 5.99 -24.03
CA LEU A 501 0.21 7.37 -23.73
C LEU A 501 -1.09 7.74 -24.41
N ARG A 502 -1.35 7.42 -25.68
CA ARG A 502 -2.63 7.77 -26.34
C ARG A 502 -3.85 6.98 -25.86
N SER A 503 -3.68 5.77 -25.29
CA SER A 503 -4.81 4.88 -24.97
C SER A 503 -5.53 5.23 -23.66
N VAL A 504 -4.91 5.98 -22.75
CA VAL A 504 -5.52 6.36 -21.46
C VAL A 504 -6.33 7.66 -21.62
N GLY A 505 -7.38 7.91 -20.83
CA GLY A 505 -8.07 9.21 -20.81
C GLY A 505 -7.25 10.29 -20.09
N ASN A 506 -7.48 11.58 -20.40
CA ASN A 506 -7.02 12.68 -19.53
C ASN A 506 -8.27 13.33 -18.91
N GLY A 507 -8.67 12.83 -17.74
CA GLY A 507 -9.85 13.32 -17.03
C GLY A 507 -9.74 14.79 -16.66
N ASN A 508 -10.90 15.44 -16.52
CA ASN A 508 -11.01 16.84 -16.16
C ASN A 508 -12.21 17.07 -15.23
N LEU A 509 -11.91 17.55 -14.04
CA LEU A 509 -12.87 17.93 -13.01
C LEU A 509 -12.42 19.26 -12.42
N ASN A 510 -13.36 20.18 -12.20
CA ASN A 510 -13.09 21.46 -11.57
C ASN A 510 -13.76 21.55 -10.19
N LYS A 511 -13.19 22.39 -9.34
CA LYS A 511 -13.76 22.74 -8.04
C LYS A 511 -14.11 24.22 -8.01
N VAL A 512 -15.25 24.55 -7.40
CA VAL A 512 -15.64 25.91 -7.05
C VAL A 512 -15.68 25.99 -5.53
N VAL A 513 -14.92 26.92 -4.97
CA VAL A 513 -14.89 27.12 -3.51
C VAL A 513 -15.67 28.38 -3.19
N LEU A 514 -16.64 28.26 -2.27
CA LEU A 514 -17.47 29.36 -1.82
C LEU A 514 -17.28 29.58 -0.31
N ARG A 515 -16.85 30.79 0.06
CA ARG A 515 -16.70 31.22 1.46
C ARG A 515 -17.94 31.96 1.92
N PHE A 516 -18.50 31.57 3.04
CA PHE A 516 -19.63 32.24 3.68
C PHE A 516 -19.27 32.73 5.09
N SER A 517 -20.00 33.74 5.57
CA SER A 517 -19.87 34.24 6.95
C SER A 517 -20.50 33.31 7.99
N THR A 518 -21.42 32.44 7.58
CA THR A 518 -22.16 31.51 8.45
C THR A 518 -22.43 30.20 7.71
N ALA A 519 -22.28 29.07 8.41
CA ALA A 519 -22.64 27.75 7.89
C ALA A 519 -24.16 27.53 7.89
N PHE A 520 -24.88 28.18 6.97
CA PHE A 520 -26.35 28.14 6.92
C PHE A 520 -26.91 26.74 6.62
N TRP A 521 -26.12 25.90 5.94
CA TRP A 521 -26.49 24.54 5.52
C TRP A 521 -26.54 23.52 6.67
N SER A 522 -25.97 23.82 7.84
CA SER A 522 -26.01 22.90 9.00
C SER A 522 -27.42 22.75 9.60
N ARG A 523 -28.27 23.78 9.45
CA ARG A 523 -29.63 23.82 9.98
C ARG A 523 -30.61 22.91 9.22
N ASP A 524 -30.45 22.82 7.90
CA ASP A 524 -31.38 22.09 7.03
C ASP A 524 -31.10 20.57 6.98
N ILE A 525 -29.89 20.15 7.39
CA ILE A 525 -29.47 18.72 7.39
C ILE A 525 -29.70 18.08 8.78
N GLY A 526 -30.31 18.79 9.73
CA GLY A 526 -30.67 18.25 11.07
C GLY A 526 -29.47 17.88 11.95
N ARG A 527 -28.29 18.49 11.73
CA ARG A 527 -27.05 18.15 12.44
C ARG A 527 -26.77 19.17 13.56
N GLU A 528 -27.15 18.84 14.79
CA GLU A 528 -26.74 19.61 15.98
C GLU A 528 -25.27 19.36 16.41
N HIS A 529 -24.55 18.40 15.81
CA HIS A 529 -23.23 17.97 16.30
C HIS A 529 -22.13 17.72 15.26
N SER A 530 -22.14 18.37 14.09
CA SER A 530 -20.96 18.35 13.20
C SER A 530 -20.06 19.55 13.48
N SER A 531 -19.00 19.35 14.25
CA SER A 531 -17.93 20.32 14.53
C SER A 531 -16.97 20.58 13.34
N GLY A 532 -17.39 20.27 12.11
CA GLY A 532 -16.58 20.44 10.90
C GLY A 532 -16.87 21.77 10.20
N ASN A 533 -15.82 22.55 9.90
CA ASN A 533 -15.88 23.79 9.10
C ASN A 533 -16.16 23.59 7.61
N PHE A 534 -16.37 22.34 7.17
CA PHE A 534 -16.44 21.96 5.77
C PHE A 534 -17.66 21.08 5.50
N SER A 535 -18.34 21.35 4.40
CA SER A 535 -19.34 20.44 3.84
C SER A 535 -19.13 20.39 2.33
N LEU A 536 -19.06 19.17 1.80
CA LEU A 536 -19.03 18.93 0.36
C LEU A 536 -20.49 18.82 -0.09
N LEU A 537 -20.93 19.71 -0.97
CA LEU A 537 -22.24 19.61 -1.61
C LEU A 537 -21.98 19.49 -3.11
N GLU A 538 -22.34 18.35 -3.66
CA GLU A 538 -22.25 18.12 -5.10
C GLU A 538 -23.48 18.72 -5.77
N PHE A 539 -23.27 19.83 -6.49
CA PHE A 539 -24.32 20.44 -7.30
C PHE A 539 -24.22 19.92 -8.74
N ASN A 540 -25.23 19.17 -9.17
CA ASN A 540 -25.42 18.86 -10.60
C ASN A 540 -26.36 19.89 -11.24
N ALA A 541 -25.80 20.77 -12.07
CA ALA A 541 -26.59 21.66 -12.90
C ALA A 541 -27.00 20.94 -14.20
N PRO A 542 -28.29 20.95 -14.61
CA PRO A 542 -28.79 20.20 -15.77
C PRO A 542 -28.39 20.78 -17.14
N TRP A 543 -27.41 21.69 -17.20
CA TRP A 543 -26.96 22.30 -18.46
C TRP A 543 -25.85 21.46 -19.07
N ARG A 544 -25.95 21.17 -20.38
CA ARG A 544 -24.91 20.54 -21.23
C ARG A 544 -23.63 21.39 -21.29
N MET A 545 -22.93 21.56 -20.18
CA MET A 545 -21.55 22.01 -20.16
C MET A 545 -20.69 20.83 -19.74
N SER A 546 -19.64 20.58 -20.52
CA SER A 546 -18.61 19.57 -20.31
C SER A 546 -17.71 19.86 -19.09
N LEU A 547 -18.25 20.54 -18.06
CA LEU A 547 -17.59 20.90 -16.82
C LEU A 547 -18.30 20.20 -15.66
N MET A 548 -17.64 19.19 -15.12
CA MET A 548 -17.97 18.63 -13.80
C MET A 548 -17.44 19.58 -12.73
N MET A 549 -18.25 19.85 -11.71
CA MET A 549 -18.00 20.93 -10.74
C MET A 549 -18.33 20.47 -9.32
N THR A 550 -17.33 20.36 -8.46
CA THR A 550 -17.53 20.15 -7.01
C THR A 550 -17.61 21.50 -6.31
N VAL A 551 -18.64 21.76 -5.50
CA VAL A 551 -18.74 22.99 -4.71
C VAL A 551 -18.29 22.71 -3.28
N VAL A 552 -17.25 23.41 -2.84
CA VAL A 552 -16.73 23.31 -1.46
C VAL A 552 -17.19 24.52 -0.67
N PHE A 553 -17.93 24.27 0.42
CA PHE A 553 -18.38 25.30 1.34
C PHE A 553 -17.41 25.42 2.51
N THR A 554 -17.02 26.64 2.84
CA THR A 554 -16.20 26.94 4.02
C THR A 554 -16.77 28.16 4.76
N CYS A 555 -16.71 28.14 6.09
CA CYS A 555 -17.14 29.22 6.96
C CYS A 555 -15.97 29.74 7.79
N SER A 556 -15.85 31.05 7.94
CA SER A 556 -14.91 31.65 8.89
C SER A 556 -15.51 31.66 10.30
N GLY A 557 -14.82 31.06 11.28
CA GLY A 557 -15.07 31.35 12.69
C GLY A 557 -15.83 30.31 13.53
N ILE A 558 -15.51 29.01 13.44
CA ILE A 558 -15.78 28.07 14.56
C ILE A 558 -14.46 27.80 15.30
N SER A 559 -13.92 28.84 15.92
CA SER A 559 -12.99 28.68 17.03
C SER A 559 -13.81 28.78 18.32
N ARG A 560 -14.10 27.61 18.91
CA ARG A 560 -14.85 27.41 20.17
C ARG A 560 -16.36 27.64 20.10
N LEU A 561 -17.11 26.54 20.11
CA LEU A 561 -18.25 26.35 21.01
C LEU A 561 -18.11 24.98 21.67
#